data_AF-A0A562S7F5-F1
#
_entry.id   AF-A0A562S7F5-F1
#
_cell.length_a   1.000
_cell.length_b   1.000
_cell.length_c   1.000
_cell.angle_alpha   90.00
_cell.angle_beta   90.00
_cell.angle_gamma   90.00
#
_symmetry.space_group_name_H-M   'P 1'
#
loop_
_entity.id
_entity.type
_entity.pdbx_description
1 polymer ?
#
loop_
_entity_poly.entity_id
_entity_poly.type
_entity_poly.pdbx_seq_one_letter_code
_entity_poly.pdbx_strand_id
1 'polypeptide(L)'
;MKRKIAAIFAADIAGYSRLVAEDEEETLRRLASYREVIDDFIAKAGGRIFNTAGDAVLAEFPSAVDAVRCAIDIQESLRTRNMAYPPSRQMSFRIGITIGDVVERNGDLLGDGVNIAARLEGLAEVGGICVSRAVHEQVANKLSVQFADIGAQEVKNIPTPVHAYMVAMRREDGSYSKPQLKKAASKVAAAPVWMWPLVVAVVSIVAIVVSGFLYNTKLKQTATAASTPAVTPSAAPSPTPAAMAATPTPMPTQMAKAPMAPTNSGAAMAPMPVPSPSAAIMTGKLAADSVPFINERVRNYLAGDYSAAGDYKAFALNVGGFTGSVLNQPSEEAARNGAIEQCQKRADAAQSPRRCELYAVGNNVVYAHGKPPMPPAPYFRHDAMTERAFASKDFPIVRDPQKVRLENMFVPAAKSRSVALGPGGQYFMVLGASSAEDAARRSLESCGAIAGVACMIVGIDDNFVVPIPTLLRITGFFHAASNPSIVADARDEVVRKLGDAMGWNAVAVGTAGRPGLGLKAADEQTAVNSALADCAKRDSDCHVIAIGPFIVGPIN
;
A
#
# COMPACT_ATOMS: atom_id res chain seq x y z
N MET A 1 23.47 13.80 2.82
CA MET A 1 22.87 13.94 1.48
C MET A 1 24.01 13.80 0.49
N LYS A 2 24.05 12.70 -0.29
CA LYS A 2 25.15 12.41 -1.21
C LYS A 2 24.59 12.45 -2.63
N ARG A 3 25.12 13.34 -3.48
CA ARG A 3 24.81 13.39 -4.91
C ARG A 3 25.73 12.44 -5.66
N LYS A 4 25.19 11.78 -6.67
CA LYS A 4 25.95 10.93 -7.59
C LYS A 4 25.21 10.81 -8.92
N ILE A 5 25.98 10.59 -9.98
CA ILE A 5 25.44 10.16 -11.26
C ILE A 5 25.25 8.65 -11.21
N ALA A 6 24.05 8.18 -11.55
CA ALA A 6 23.74 6.76 -11.64
C ALA A 6 22.86 6.48 -12.86
N ALA A 7 22.92 5.24 -13.35
CA ALA A 7 21.92 4.74 -14.28
C ALA A 7 20.70 4.29 -13.46
N ILE A 8 19.53 4.88 -13.74
CA ILE A 8 18.28 4.58 -13.06
C ILE A 8 17.44 3.70 -13.97
N PHE A 9 17.02 2.57 -13.40
CA PHE A 9 16.20 1.55 -14.02
C PHE A 9 14.83 1.57 -13.36
N ALA A 10 13.78 1.67 -14.18
CA ALA A 10 12.39 1.55 -13.76
C ALA A 10 11.74 0.41 -14.53
N ALA A 11 11.01 -0.47 -13.86
CA ALA A 11 10.21 -1.48 -14.52
C ALA A 11 8.83 -1.60 -13.88
N ASP A 12 7.80 -1.83 -14.68
CA ASP A 12 6.44 -2.03 -14.18
C ASP A 12 5.67 -3.01 -15.06
N ILE A 13 4.65 -3.66 -14.51
CA ILE A 13 3.86 -4.66 -15.24
C ILE A 13 2.85 -3.98 -16.17
N ALA A 14 2.67 -4.55 -17.36
CA ALA A 14 1.66 -4.11 -18.31
C ALA A 14 0.32 -4.79 -18.05
N GLY A 15 -0.73 -3.99 -17.84
CA GLY A 15 -2.10 -4.51 -17.73
C GLY A 15 -2.43 -5.17 -16.39
N TYR A 16 -1.75 -4.78 -15.31
CA TYR A 16 -1.93 -5.31 -13.95
C TYR A 16 -3.41 -5.45 -13.55
N SER A 17 -4.19 -4.38 -13.71
CA SER A 17 -5.60 -4.32 -13.29
C SER A 17 -6.48 -5.34 -13.99
N ARG A 18 -6.16 -5.73 -15.25
CA ARG A 18 -6.90 -6.77 -15.97
C ARG A 18 -6.59 -8.15 -15.40
N LEU A 19 -5.32 -8.44 -15.14
CA LEU A 19 -4.88 -9.74 -14.61
C LEU A 19 -5.45 -10.00 -13.21
N VAL A 20 -5.46 -8.96 -12.36
CA VAL A 20 -6.04 -9.01 -11.02
C VAL A 20 -7.56 -9.23 -11.06
N ALA A 21 -8.27 -8.61 -12.01
CA ALA A 21 -9.72 -8.77 -12.14
C ALA A 21 -10.14 -10.19 -12.60
N GLU A 22 -9.26 -10.92 -13.30
CA GLU A 22 -9.52 -12.29 -13.75
C GLU A 22 -9.24 -13.32 -12.65
N ASP A 23 -8.10 -13.20 -11.97
CA ASP A 23 -7.67 -14.10 -10.89
C ASP A 23 -6.59 -13.41 -10.06
N GLU A 24 -6.97 -12.83 -8.92
CA GLU A 24 -6.09 -12.05 -8.07
C GLU A 24 -5.01 -12.91 -7.40
N GLU A 25 -5.36 -14.10 -6.90
CA GLU A 25 -4.44 -14.96 -6.14
C GLU A 25 -3.32 -15.50 -7.04
N GLU A 26 -3.69 -16.05 -8.21
CA GLU A 26 -2.70 -16.59 -9.16
C GLU A 26 -1.89 -15.47 -9.81
N THR A 27 -2.45 -14.26 -9.95
CA THR A 27 -1.70 -13.09 -10.43
C THR A 27 -0.66 -12.63 -9.42
N LEU A 28 -1.00 -12.56 -8.13
CA LEU A 28 -0.06 -12.16 -7.09
C LEU A 28 1.06 -13.20 -6.90
N ARG A 29 0.76 -14.50 -6.94
CA ARG A 29 1.75 -15.57 -6.86
C ARG A 29 2.75 -15.51 -8.03
N ARG A 30 2.26 -15.32 -9.25
CA ARG A 30 3.11 -15.20 -10.44
C ARG A 30 3.92 -13.91 -10.44
N LEU A 31 3.33 -12.80 -10.02
CA LEU A 31 4.05 -11.55 -9.83
C LEU A 31 5.23 -11.75 -8.87
N ALA A 32 5.02 -12.41 -7.73
CA ALA A 32 6.09 -12.71 -6.78
C ALA A 32 7.22 -13.53 -7.42
N SER A 33 6.88 -14.60 -8.16
CA SER A 33 7.89 -15.40 -8.87
C SER A 33 8.65 -14.61 -9.94
N TYR A 34 7.97 -13.72 -10.67
CA TYR A 34 8.61 -12.87 -11.68
C TYR A 34 9.48 -11.80 -11.02
N ARG A 35 9.09 -11.31 -9.84
CA ARG A 35 9.91 -10.39 -9.04
C ARG A 35 11.18 -11.02 -8.52
N GLU A 36 11.14 -12.25 -8.01
CA GLU A 36 12.35 -12.96 -7.60
C GLU A 36 13.37 -13.04 -8.73
N VAL A 37 12.91 -13.27 -9.96
CA VAL A 37 13.76 -13.32 -11.15
C VAL A 37 14.35 -11.95 -11.48
N ILE A 38 13.53 -10.90 -11.48
CA ILE A 38 13.98 -9.54 -11.75
C ILE A 38 15.02 -9.11 -10.70
N ASP A 39 14.76 -9.37 -9.42
CA ASP A 39 15.62 -8.97 -8.33
C ASP A 39 16.97 -9.70 -8.39
N ASP A 40 16.98 -10.99 -8.76
CA ASP A 40 18.20 -11.78 -8.98
C ASP A 40 19.04 -11.26 -10.14
N PHE A 41 18.42 -10.91 -11.28
CA PHE A 41 19.15 -10.29 -12.41
C PHE A 41 19.76 -8.93 -12.03
N ILE A 42 19.00 -8.08 -11.33
CA ILE A 42 19.48 -6.77 -10.89
C ILE A 42 20.68 -6.94 -9.96
N ALA A 43 20.60 -7.84 -8.98
CA ALA A 43 21.69 -8.11 -8.06
C ALA A 43 22.94 -8.65 -8.78
N LYS A 44 22.78 -9.61 -9.70
CA LYS A 44 23.90 -10.19 -10.49
C LYS A 44 24.60 -9.18 -11.39
N ALA A 45 23.86 -8.21 -11.92
CA ALA A 45 24.40 -7.12 -12.74
C ALA A 45 24.98 -5.96 -11.89
N GLY A 46 25.09 -6.12 -10.56
CA GLY A 46 25.66 -5.11 -9.67
C GLY A 46 24.74 -3.91 -9.43
N GLY A 47 23.45 -4.06 -9.71
CA GLY A 47 22.42 -3.07 -9.43
C GLY A 47 21.95 -3.12 -7.98
N ARG A 48 21.41 -2.00 -7.49
CA ARG A 48 20.79 -1.89 -6.16
C ARG A 48 19.35 -1.41 -6.30
N ILE A 49 18.43 -2.21 -5.79
CA ILE A 49 17.02 -1.83 -5.67
C ILE A 49 16.89 -0.86 -4.48
N PHE A 50 16.29 0.30 -4.72
CA PHE A 50 16.15 1.36 -3.70
C PHE A 50 14.69 1.72 -3.39
N ASN A 51 13.75 1.32 -4.25
CA ASN A 51 12.32 1.48 -4.00
C ASN A 51 11.50 0.43 -4.78
N THR A 52 10.65 -0.31 -4.08
CA THR A 52 9.68 -1.26 -4.66
C THR A 52 8.30 -0.97 -4.09
N ALA A 53 7.68 0.11 -4.57
CA ALA A 53 6.29 0.42 -4.24
C ALA A 53 5.38 -0.34 -5.21
N GLY A 54 4.73 -1.40 -4.73
CA GLY A 54 3.78 -2.20 -5.51
C GLY A 54 4.45 -3.12 -6.53
N ASP A 55 3.93 -3.14 -7.75
CA ASP A 55 4.36 -3.90 -8.92
C ASP A 55 5.43 -3.21 -9.78
N ALA A 56 5.85 -2.00 -9.40
CA ALA A 56 6.99 -1.28 -9.98
C ALA A 56 8.34 -1.53 -9.27
N VAL A 57 9.42 -1.67 -10.04
CA VAL A 57 10.82 -1.85 -9.61
C VAL A 57 11.57 -0.56 -9.88
N LEU A 58 12.27 -0.02 -8.88
CA LEU A 58 13.27 1.03 -9.08
C LEU A 58 14.63 0.56 -8.58
N ALA A 59 15.61 0.57 -9.49
CA ALA A 59 16.97 0.16 -9.22
C ALA A 59 17.98 1.17 -9.78
N GLU A 60 19.13 1.26 -9.13
CA GLU A 60 20.28 1.99 -9.65
C GLU A 60 21.37 1.03 -10.10
N PHE A 61 22.13 1.45 -11.11
CA PHE A 61 23.31 0.77 -11.57
C PHE A 61 24.47 1.77 -11.65
N PRO A 62 25.70 1.33 -11.30
CA PRO A 62 26.90 2.15 -11.51
C PRO A 62 27.23 2.31 -13.00
N SER A 63 26.66 1.48 -13.87
CA SER A 63 26.97 1.40 -15.30
C SER A 63 25.69 1.34 -16.13
N ALA A 64 25.54 2.26 -17.08
CA ALA A 64 24.42 2.25 -18.02
C ALA A 64 24.43 1.02 -18.96
N VAL A 65 25.61 0.48 -19.24
CA VAL A 65 25.76 -0.74 -20.05
C VAL A 65 25.20 -1.94 -19.31
N ASP A 66 25.50 -2.07 -18.02
CA ASP A 66 25.05 -3.20 -17.20
C ASP A 66 23.55 -3.09 -16.90
N ALA A 67 23.03 -1.88 -16.73
CA ALA A 67 21.59 -1.64 -16.64
C ALA A 67 20.84 -2.12 -17.90
N VAL A 68 21.35 -1.80 -19.10
CA VAL A 68 20.72 -2.21 -20.36
C VAL A 68 20.86 -3.71 -20.61
N ARG A 69 22.03 -4.32 -20.32
CA ARG A 69 22.19 -5.78 -20.39
C ARG A 69 21.23 -6.50 -19.45
N CYS A 70 21.17 -6.06 -18.20
CA CYS A 70 20.23 -6.59 -17.21
C CYS A 70 18.77 -6.50 -17.70
N ALA A 71 18.39 -5.37 -18.32
CA ALA A 71 17.05 -5.20 -18.88
C ALA A 71 16.74 -6.19 -20.00
N ILE A 72 17.70 -6.43 -20.90
CA ILE A 72 17.57 -7.40 -22.00
C ILE A 72 17.42 -8.81 -21.42
N ASP A 73 18.30 -9.19 -20.50
CA ASP A 73 18.29 -10.52 -19.87
C ASP A 73 16.97 -10.76 -19.13
N ILE A 74 16.47 -9.76 -18.39
CA ILE A 74 15.15 -9.82 -17.74
C ILE A 74 14.05 -10.05 -18.79
N GLN A 75 13.97 -9.23 -19.84
CA GLN A 75 12.90 -9.37 -20.83
C GLN A 75 12.94 -10.72 -21.54
N GLU A 76 14.13 -11.24 -21.85
CA GLU A 76 14.28 -12.58 -22.43
C GLU A 76 13.85 -13.67 -21.46
N SER A 77 14.26 -13.59 -20.20
CA SER A 77 13.89 -14.55 -19.16
C SER A 77 12.38 -14.58 -18.89
N LEU A 78 11.75 -13.41 -18.87
CA LEU A 78 10.29 -13.29 -18.68
C LEU A 78 9.53 -13.78 -19.92
N ARG A 79 10.05 -13.53 -21.13
CA ARG A 79 9.47 -14.07 -22.37
C ARG A 79 9.46 -15.60 -22.37
N THR A 80 10.56 -16.24 -22.00
CA THR A 80 10.63 -17.71 -21.89
C THR A 80 9.65 -18.25 -20.84
N ARG A 81 9.52 -17.60 -19.69
CA ARG A 81 8.54 -18.01 -18.65
C ARG A 81 7.10 -17.82 -19.11
N ASN A 82 6.82 -16.75 -19.85
CA ASN A 82 5.49 -16.50 -20.41
C ASN A 82 5.02 -17.56 -21.40
N MET A 83 5.93 -18.30 -22.06
CA MET A 83 5.56 -19.42 -22.94
C MET A 83 4.86 -20.57 -22.21
N ALA A 84 5.03 -20.69 -20.89
CA ALA A 84 4.32 -21.67 -20.07
C ALA A 84 2.84 -21.30 -19.83
N TYR A 85 2.39 -20.12 -20.27
CA TYR A 85 1.07 -19.59 -20.01
C TYR A 85 0.35 -19.16 -21.30
N PRO A 86 -1.00 -19.29 -21.35
CA PRO A 86 -1.78 -18.80 -22.49
C PRO A 86 -1.69 -17.27 -22.59
N PRO A 87 -1.82 -16.67 -23.80
CA PRO A 87 -1.63 -15.23 -24.02
C PRO A 87 -2.45 -14.32 -23.10
N SER A 88 -3.67 -14.71 -22.74
CA SER A 88 -4.53 -13.95 -21.80
C SER A 88 -3.93 -13.81 -20.40
N ARG A 89 -3.07 -14.77 -20.02
CA ARG A 89 -2.46 -14.88 -18.68
C ARG A 89 -0.99 -14.47 -18.65
N GLN A 90 -0.38 -14.12 -19.77
CA GLN A 90 1.04 -13.72 -19.81
C GLN A 90 1.26 -12.40 -19.07
N MET A 91 2.37 -12.30 -18.33
CA MET A 91 2.77 -11.10 -17.61
C MET A 91 3.98 -10.46 -18.28
N SER A 92 3.78 -9.28 -18.83
CA SER A 92 4.83 -8.56 -19.53
C SER A 92 5.20 -7.30 -18.76
N PHE A 93 6.49 -7.03 -18.64
CA PHE A 93 7.00 -5.83 -18.01
C PHE A 93 7.42 -4.82 -19.07
N ARG A 94 7.29 -3.54 -18.74
CA ARG A 94 7.91 -2.44 -19.45
C ARG A 94 9.12 -1.98 -18.66
N ILE A 95 10.17 -1.56 -19.34
CA ILE A 95 11.41 -1.09 -18.70
C ILE A 95 11.82 0.27 -19.27
N GLY A 96 12.17 1.20 -18.39
CA GLY A 96 12.68 2.53 -18.69
C GLY A 96 14.05 2.74 -18.05
N ILE A 97 15.02 3.27 -18.80
CA ILE A 97 16.38 3.49 -18.29
C ILE A 97 16.87 4.89 -18.66
N THR A 98 17.42 5.62 -17.68
CA THR A 98 18.12 6.87 -17.92
C THR A 98 19.40 6.97 -17.09
N ILE A 99 20.27 7.92 -17.44
CA ILE A 99 21.35 8.40 -16.57
C ILE A 99 20.91 9.74 -15.99
N GLY A 100 21.14 9.97 -14.71
CA GLY A 100 20.83 11.27 -14.09
C GLY A 100 21.59 11.50 -12.79
N ASP A 101 21.65 12.78 -12.39
CA ASP A 101 22.08 13.16 -11.04
C ASP A 101 20.96 12.82 -10.05
N VAL A 102 21.30 12.02 -9.05
CA VAL A 102 20.38 11.58 -8.01
C VAL A 102 20.97 11.85 -6.63
N VAL A 103 20.07 12.12 -5.71
CA VAL A 103 20.38 12.34 -4.31
C VAL A 103 20.02 11.09 -3.53
N GLU A 104 21.01 10.52 -2.84
CA GLU A 104 20.79 9.43 -1.90
C GLU A 104 20.38 9.95 -0.50
N ARG A 105 19.25 9.43 0.00
CA ARG A 105 18.70 9.73 1.33
C ARG A 105 18.09 8.47 1.94
N ASN A 106 18.62 8.00 3.07
CA ASN A 106 18.11 6.84 3.82
C ASN A 106 17.96 5.55 2.98
N GLY A 107 18.85 5.34 2.01
CA GLY A 107 18.80 4.17 1.11
C GLY A 107 17.89 4.33 -0.11
N ASP A 108 17.12 5.43 -0.19
CA ASP A 108 16.29 5.80 -1.35
C ASP A 108 17.03 6.82 -2.25
N LEU A 109 16.64 6.89 -3.52
CA LEU A 109 17.17 7.85 -4.50
C LEU A 109 16.06 8.79 -4.98
N LEU A 110 16.36 10.08 -4.96
CA LEU A 110 15.45 11.14 -5.38
C LEU A 110 16.12 12.00 -6.46
N GLY A 111 15.34 12.47 -7.41
CA GLY A 111 15.80 13.39 -8.45
C GLY A 111 15.12 13.16 -9.79
N ASP A 112 15.42 14.04 -10.75
CA ASP A 112 14.80 14.01 -12.08
C ASP A 112 15.11 12.71 -12.82
N GLY A 113 16.27 12.10 -12.60
CA GLY A 113 16.62 10.80 -13.17
C GLY A 113 15.62 9.70 -12.84
N VAL A 114 15.08 9.69 -11.63
CA VAL A 114 14.05 8.70 -11.21
C VAL A 114 12.73 8.96 -11.92
N ASN A 115 12.32 10.22 -12.01
CA ASN A 115 11.11 10.61 -12.72
C ASN A 115 11.20 10.30 -14.23
N ILE A 116 12.34 10.57 -14.85
CA ILE A 116 12.58 10.28 -16.28
C ILE A 116 12.55 8.78 -16.53
N ALA A 117 13.21 7.96 -15.71
CA ALA A 117 13.19 6.50 -15.87
C ALA A 117 11.76 5.93 -15.84
N ALA A 118 10.96 6.34 -14.86
CA ALA A 118 9.56 5.91 -14.74
C ALA A 118 8.71 6.35 -15.93
N ARG A 119 9.03 7.50 -16.57
CA ARG A 119 8.31 7.96 -17.77
C ARG A 119 8.73 7.19 -19.01
N LEU A 120 10.02 6.87 -19.14
CA LEU A 120 10.52 6.02 -20.22
C LEU A 120 9.90 4.62 -20.13
N GLU A 121 9.73 4.07 -18.93
CA GLU A 121 9.00 2.81 -18.72
C GLU A 121 7.60 2.88 -19.30
N GLY A 122 6.83 3.93 -18.98
CA GLY A 122 5.48 4.11 -19.51
C GLY A 122 5.42 4.31 -21.04
N LEU A 123 6.52 4.72 -21.67
CA LEU A 123 6.64 4.86 -23.13
C LEU A 123 7.04 3.56 -23.83
N ALA A 124 7.62 2.60 -23.10
CA ALA A 124 8.04 1.34 -23.67
C ALA A 124 6.84 0.53 -24.19
N GLU A 125 7.05 -0.23 -25.27
CA GLU A 125 6.10 -1.26 -25.69
C GLU A 125 5.99 -2.35 -24.61
N VAL A 126 4.89 -3.08 -24.60
CA VAL A 126 4.68 -4.21 -23.68
C VAL A 126 5.79 -5.26 -23.93
N GLY A 127 6.57 -5.59 -22.89
CA GLY A 127 7.76 -6.45 -23.04
C GLY A 127 8.98 -5.74 -23.64
N GLY A 128 8.92 -4.41 -23.77
CA GLY A 128 9.95 -3.57 -24.38
C GLY A 128 10.81 -2.83 -23.38
N ILE A 129 11.87 -2.22 -23.90
CA ILE A 129 12.83 -1.40 -23.16
C ILE A 129 12.95 -0.05 -23.85
N CYS A 130 12.78 1.03 -23.10
CA CYS A 130 12.94 2.40 -23.56
C CYS A 130 14.08 3.08 -22.79
N VAL A 131 14.98 3.75 -23.51
CA VAL A 131 16.16 4.39 -22.94
C VAL A 131 16.27 5.86 -23.35
N SER A 132 16.82 6.70 -22.48
CA SER A 132 17.11 8.09 -22.85
C SER A 132 18.30 8.19 -23.80
N ARG A 133 18.45 9.34 -24.47
CA ARG A 133 19.64 9.66 -25.28
C ARG A 133 20.95 9.46 -24.51
N ALA A 134 21.01 9.89 -23.25
CA ALA A 134 22.22 9.76 -22.43
C ALA A 134 22.62 8.29 -22.23
N VAL A 135 21.64 7.38 -22.09
CA VAL A 135 21.92 5.93 -22.04
C VAL A 135 22.36 5.45 -23.40
N HIS A 136 21.61 5.76 -24.47
CA HIS A 136 21.91 5.37 -25.84
C HIS A 136 23.37 5.69 -26.23
N GLU A 137 23.82 6.92 -26.00
CA GLU A 137 25.19 7.36 -26.29
C GLU A 137 26.25 6.54 -25.56
N GLN A 138 25.95 6.05 -24.36
CA GLN A 138 26.88 5.25 -23.56
C GLN A 138 26.92 3.77 -23.96
N VAL A 139 25.86 3.26 -24.61
CA VAL A 139 25.68 1.82 -24.88
C VAL A 139 25.73 1.43 -26.36
N ALA A 140 25.42 2.35 -27.29
CA ALA A 140 25.24 2.04 -28.72
C ALA A 140 26.45 1.35 -29.36
N ASN A 141 27.66 1.68 -28.91
CA ASN A 141 28.91 1.09 -29.42
C ASN A 141 29.44 -0.08 -28.58
N LYS A 142 28.72 -0.48 -27.51
CA LYS A 142 29.17 -1.48 -26.54
C LYS A 142 28.27 -2.72 -26.49
N LEU A 143 27.05 -2.60 -27.02
CA LEU A 143 26.07 -3.68 -27.08
C LEU A 143 25.66 -3.93 -28.53
N SER A 144 25.63 -5.20 -28.94
CA SER A 144 25.19 -5.64 -30.27
C SER A 144 23.66 -5.68 -30.36
N VAL A 145 23.00 -4.56 -30.04
CA VAL A 145 21.54 -4.41 -30.10
C VAL A 145 21.17 -3.19 -30.93
N GLN A 146 20.07 -3.28 -31.66
CA GLN A 146 19.58 -2.15 -32.45
C GLN A 146 18.74 -1.22 -31.58
N PHE A 147 18.90 0.08 -31.78
CA PHE A 147 18.09 1.11 -31.15
C PHE A 147 17.25 1.80 -32.22
N ALA A 148 15.99 2.03 -31.90
CA ALA A 148 15.09 2.73 -32.78
C ALA A 148 14.70 4.06 -32.13
N ASP A 149 15.04 5.14 -32.83
CA ASP A 149 14.80 6.50 -32.37
C ASP A 149 13.30 6.82 -32.37
N ILE A 150 12.76 7.24 -31.22
CA ILE A 150 11.36 7.67 -31.07
C ILE A 150 11.24 9.18 -30.83
N GLY A 151 12.34 9.92 -30.94
CA GLY A 151 12.38 11.38 -30.89
C GLY A 151 12.21 11.97 -29.49
N ALA A 152 11.94 13.27 -29.47
CA ALA A 152 11.68 14.03 -28.24
C ALA A 152 10.29 13.69 -27.68
N GLN A 153 10.25 13.33 -26.39
CA GLN A 153 9.05 12.96 -25.66
C GLN A 153 8.78 13.98 -24.57
N GLU A 154 7.60 14.61 -24.61
CA GLU A 154 7.14 15.48 -23.54
C GLU A 154 6.69 14.62 -22.35
N VAL A 155 7.26 14.90 -21.19
CA VAL A 155 6.95 14.16 -19.96
C VAL A 155 6.48 15.13 -18.88
N LYS A 156 5.39 14.76 -18.20
CA LYS A 156 4.73 15.61 -17.19
C LYS A 156 5.73 15.99 -16.09
N ASN A 157 5.80 17.29 -15.78
CA ASN A 157 6.67 17.90 -14.77
C ASN A 157 8.17 17.95 -15.11
N ILE A 158 8.56 17.82 -16.39
CA ILE A 158 9.93 18.10 -16.85
C ILE A 158 9.86 19.18 -17.93
N PRO A 159 10.55 20.33 -17.75
CA PRO A 159 10.44 21.47 -18.66
C PRO A 159 11.08 21.20 -20.04
N THR A 160 12.03 20.27 -20.12
CA THR A 160 12.71 19.89 -21.35
C THR A 160 12.25 18.52 -21.84
N PRO A 161 11.84 18.39 -23.13
CA PRO A 161 11.52 17.09 -23.71
C PRO A 161 12.71 16.13 -23.64
N VAL A 162 12.44 14.87 -23.26
CA VAL A 162 13.47 13.83 -23.17
C VAL A 162 13.50 13.09 -24.51
N HIS A 163 14.65 13.09 -25.18
CA HIS A 163 14.83 12.28 -26.38
C HIS A 163 15.03 10.81 -25.99
N ALA A 164 14.24 9.92 -26.59
CA ALA A 164 14.18 8.52 -26.21
C ALA A 164 14.41 7.57 -27.40
N TYR A 165 14.86 6.35 -27.08
CA TYR A 165 15.13 5.26 -28.01
C TYR A 165 14.51 3.97 -27.48
N MET A 166 13.93 3.18 -28.37
CA MET A 166 13.47 1.83 -28.07
C MET A 166 14.58 0.82 -28.37
N VAL A 167 14.84 -0.10 -27.45
CA VAL A 167 15.74 -1.24 -27.73
C VAL A 167 14.95 -2.26 -28.55
N ALA A 168 15.45 -2.60 -29.72
CA ALA A 168 14.81 -3.57 -30.59
C ALA A 168 15.03 -4.99 -30.04
N MET A 169 13.97 -5.54 -29.45
CA MET A 169 13.97 -6.94 -28.98
C MET A 169 13.77 -7.90 -30.16
N ARG A 170 14.42 -9.06 -30.08
CA ARG A 170 14.28 -10.14 -31.07
C ARG A 170 12.92 -10.84 -30.89
N ARG A 171 12.14 -10.91 -31.96
CA ARG A 171 10.88 -11.67 -32.01
C ARG A 171 11.11 -13.16 -32.27
N GLU A 172 10.11 -13.98 -32.00
CA GLU A 172 10.13 -15.44 -32.18
C GLU A 172 10.39 -15.87 -33.63
N ASP A 173 10.03 -15.02 -34.60
CA ASP A 173 10.28 -15.19 -36.03
C ASP A 173 11.70 -14.76 -36.46
N GLY A 174 12.55 -14.36 -35.51
CA GLY A 174 13.90 -13.86 -35.78
C GLY A 174 13.96 -12.43 -36.31
N SER A 175 12.83 -11.74 -36.45
CA SER A 175 12.76 -10.34 -36.85
C SER A 175 12.93 -9.40 -35.64
N TYR A 176 13.33 -8.15 -35.90
CA TYR A 176 13.39 -7.10 -34.88
C TYR A 176 12.10 -6.27 -34.89
N SER A 177 11.58 -5.95 -33.70
CA SER A 177 10.40 -5.09 -33.59
C SER A 177 10.68 -3.68 -34.11
N LYS A 178 9.98 -3.27 -35.18
CA LYS A 178 9.86 -1.85 -35.55
C LYS A 178 8.97 -1.17 -34.50
N PRO A 179 9.43 -0.10 -33.83
CA PRO A 179 8.60 0.57 -32.83
C PRO A 179 7.36 1.17 -33.48
N GLN A 180 6.21 0.88 -32.90
CA GLN A 180 4.97 1.56 -33.24
C GLN A 180 4.96 2.89 -32.48
N LEU A 181 5.41 3.97 -33.14
CA LEU A 181 5.15 5.32 -32.66
C LEU A 181 3.63 5.49 -32.52
N LYS A 182 3.12 5.41 -31.29
CA LYS A 182 1.76 5.86 -30.99
C LYS A 182 1.74 7.36 -31.29
N LYS A 183 1.24 7.74 -32.47
CA LYS A 183 0.79 9.10 -32.70
C LYS A 183 -0.13 9.44 -31.55
N ALA A 184 0.19 10.53 -30.84
CA ALA A 184 -0.67 11.07 -29.79
C ALA A 184 -2.09 11.05 -30.32
N ALA A 185 -2.98 10.30 -29.67
CA ALA A 185 -4.38 10.25 -30.05
C ALA A 185 -4.85 11.69 -30.13
N SER A 186 -5.20 12.15 -31.33
CA SER A 186 -5.82 13.44 -31.53
C SER A 186 -6.97 13.50 -30.54
N LYS A 187 -6.95 14.46 -29.62
CA LYS A 187 -8.11 14.76 -28.78
C LYS A 187 -9.28 14.92 -29.74
N VAL A 188 -10.14 13.93 -29.84
CA VAL A 188 -11.42 14.09 -30.51
C VAL A 188 -12.10 15.17 -29.71
N ALA A 189 -12.24 16.36 -30.32
CA ALA A 189 -12.87 17.50 -29.69
C ALA A 189 -14.20 17.02 -29.09
N ALA A 190 -14.37 17.25 -27.79
CA ALA A 190 -15.62 16.95 -27.12
C ALA A 190 -16.75 17.61 -27.93
N ALA A 191 -17.71 16.80 -28.38
CA ALA A 191 -18.84 17.31 -29.14
C ALA A 191 -19.56 18.41 -28.32
N PRO A 192 -20.01 19.50 -28.96
CA PRO A 192 -20.54 20.66 -28.26
C PRO A 192 -21.75 20.28 -27.39
N VAL A 193 -21.74 20.81 -26.16
CA VAL A 193 -22.68 20.55 -25.05
C VAL A 193 -24.17 20.68 -25.45
N TRP A 194 -24.47 21.42 -26.52
CA TRP A 194 -25.79 21.48 -27.18
C TRP A 194 -26.41 20.10 -27.43
N MET A 195 -25.65 19.08 -27.82
CA MET A 195 -26.25 17.81 -28.29
C MET A 195 -26.78 16.91 -27.17
N TRP A 196 -26.43 17.17 -25.91
CA TRP A 196 -26.90 16.38 -24.77
C TRP A 196 -28.44 16.31 -24.63
N PRO A 197 -29.22 17.41 -24.74
CA PRO A 197 -30.68 17.35 -24.69
C PRO A 197 -31.30 16.48 -25.79
N LEU A 198 -30.70 16.40 -26.99
CA LEU A 198 -31.20 15.51 -28.06
C LEU A 198 -30.96 14.03 -27.73
N VAL A 199 -29.79 13.70 -27.17
CA VAL A 199 -29.49 12.33 -26.73
C VAL A 199 -30.41 11.91 -25.58
N VAL A 200 -30.64 12.79 -24.60
CA VAL A 200 -31.55 12.53 -23.48
C VAL A 200 -33.00 12.34 -23.96
N ALA A 201 -33.46 13.15 -24.92
CA ALA A 201 -34.80 13.02 -25.48
C ALA A 201 -34.99 11.68 -26.21
N VAL A 202 -34.03 11.26 -27.03
CA VAL A 202 -34.10 9.98 -27.76
C VAL A 202 -34.10 8.79 -26.80
N VAL A 203 -33.21 8.81 -25.78
CA VAL A 203 -33.16 7.73 -24.77
C VAL A 203 -34.48 7.67 -23.96
N SER A 204 -35.07 8.81 -23.64
CA SER A 204 -36.34 8.87 -22.90
C SER A 204 -37.51 8.31 -23.73
N ILE A 205 -37.56 8.63 -25.03
CA ILE A 205 -38.59 8.08 -25.94
C ILE A 205 -38.45 6.56 -26.04
N VAL A 206 -37.23 6.04 -26.19
CA VAL A 206 -36.99 4.59 -26.25
C VAL A 206 -37.43 3.92 -24.95
N ALA A 207 -37.11 4.50 -23.77
CA ALA A 207 -37.52 3.96 -22.49
C ALA A 207 -39.05 3.92 -22.31
N ILE A 208 -39.76 4.95 -22.79
CA ILE A 208 -41.23 5.00 -22.73
C ILE A 208 -41.85 3.94 -23.64
N VAL A 209 -41.33 3.75 -24.86
CA VAL A 209 -41.82 2.73 -25.80
C VAL A 209 -41.60 1.32 -25.25
N VAL A 210 -40.40 1.05 -24.70
CA VAL A 210 -40.08 -0.26 -24.11
C VAL A 210 -40.95 -0.53 -22.88
N SER A 211 -41.15 0.47 -22.01
CA SER A 211 -41.99 0.35 -20.82
C SER A 211 -43.47 0.10 -21.18
N GLY A 212 -43.99 0.80 -22.20
CA GLY A 212 -45.34 0.58 -22.71
C GLY A 212 -45.53 -0.80 -23.33
N PHE A 213 -44.52 -1.30 -24.05
CA PHE A 213 -44.52 -2.65 -24.63
C PHE A 213 -44.56 -3.73 -23.54
N LEU A 214 -43.71 -3.61 -22.51
CA LEU A 214 -43.67 -4.55 -21.39
C LEU A 214 -44.99 -4.53 -20.57
N TYR A 215 -45.58 -3.35 -20.34
CA TYR A 215 -46.85 -3.24 -19.62
C TYR A 215 -48.02 -3.91 -20.37
N ASN A 216 -48.06 -3.77 -21.70
CA ASN A 216 -49.10 -4.39 -22.53
C ASN A 216 -48.98 -5.93 -22.57
N THR A 217 -47.75 -6.47 -22.49
CA THR A 217 -47.55 -7.93 -22.39
C THR A 217 -47.98 -8.54 -21.06
N LYS A 218 -47.86 -7.80 -19.95
CA LYS A 218 -48.31 -8.21 -18.60
C LYS A 218 -49.84 -8.26 -18.47
N LEU A 219 -50.56 -7.36 -19.12
CA LEU A 219 -52.03 -7.32 -19.08
C LEU A 219 -52.68 -8.50 -19.82
N LYS A 220 -52.04 -9.03 -20.89
CA LYS A 220 -52.57 -10.20 -21.63
C LYS A 220 -52.42 -11.54 -20.89
N GLN A 221 -51.50 -11.66 -19.93
CA GLN A 221 -51.29 -12.90 -19.17
C GLN A 221 -52.19 -13.04 -17.94
N THR A 222 -52.82 -11.95 -17.48
CA THR A 222 -53.64 -11.95 -16.25
C THR A 222 -55.12 -12.31 -16.53
N ALA A 223 -55.53 -12.41 -17.80
CA ALA A 223 -56.91 -12.67 -18.19
C ALA A 223 -57.32 -14.16 -18.25
N THR A 224 -56.42 -15.12 -17.97
CA THR A 224 -56.69 -16.56 -18.19
C THR A 224 -56.58 -17.44 -16.94
N ALA A 225 -56.39 -16.89 -15.74
CA ALA A 225 -56.25 -17.73 -14.54
C ALA A 225 -57.02 -17.17 -13.34
N ALA A 226 -58.35 -17.30 -13.35
CA ALA A 226 -59.16 -17.25 -12.13
C ALA A 226 -60.52 -17.93 -12.34
N SER A 227 -60.62 -19.22 -11.99
CA SER A 227 -61.92 -19.87 -11.75
C SER A 227 -61.78 -21.08 -10.81
N THR A 228 -61.71 -20.86 -9.49
CA THR A 228 -62.37 -21.74 -8.49
C THR A 228 -62.49 -21.03 -7.13
N PRO A 229 -63.62 -21.16 -6.38
CA PRO A 229 -63.87 -20.39 -5.16
C PRO A 229 -63.47 -21.11 -3.86
N ALA A 230 -63.36 -20.30 -2.82
CA ALA A 230 -62.94 -20.57 -1.45
C ALA A 230 -63.98 -21.27 -0.57
N VAL A 231 -63.52 -21.99 0.48
CA VAL A 231 -64.22 -22.15 1.77
C VAL A 231 -63.21 -22.13 2.94
N THR A 232 -63.68 -21.50 4.03
CA THR A 232 -63.08 -20.95 5.26
C THR A 232 -62.68 -21.99 6.34
N PRO A 233 -61.98 -21.58 7.44
CA PRO A 233 -61.16 -22.44 8.30
C PRO A 233 -61.80 -22.80 9.66
N SER A 234 -61.23 -23.79 10.36
CA SER A 234 -61.51 -24.03 11.79
C SER A 234 -60.33 -24.64 12.56
N ALA A 235 -59.93 -23.91 13.61
CA ALA A 235 -59.43 -24.30 14.94
C ALA A 235 -58.22 -25.26 15.16
N ALA A 236 -57.37 -24.81 16.11
CA ALA A 236 -56.19 -25.42 16.78
C ALA A 236 -56.51 -26.74 17.56
N PRO A 237 -55.59 -27.42 18.30
CA PRO A 237 -54.22 -27.05 18.78
C PRO A 237 -53.14 -28.17 18.77
N SER A 238 -51.95 -27.87 19.33
CA SER A 238 -50.74 -28.69 19.56
C SER A 238 -50.98 -30.04 20.29
N PRO A 239 -50.03 -31.03 20.28
CA PRO A 239 -48.83 -31.01 21.15
C PRO A 239 -47.56 -31.75 20.64
N THR A 240 -46.47 -31.59 21.39
CA THR A 240 -45.13 -32.23 21.36
C THR A 240 -45.14 -33.72 21.86
N PRO A 241 -44.02 -34.40 22.17
CA PRO A 241 -42.92 -35.03 21.38
C PRO A 241 -42.75 -36.57 21.62
N ALA A 242 -41.94 -37.29 20.80
CA ALA A 242 -41.23 -38.56 21.15
C ALA A 242 -40.42 -39.03 19.92
N ALA A 243 -39.10 -39.27 19.92
CA ALA A 243 -38.24 -40.24 20.63
C ALA A 243 -37.99 -41.56 19.85
N MET A 244 -36.75 -42.07 19.96
CA MET A 244 -36.18 -43.41 19.59
C MET A 244 -35.72 -43.57 18.12
N ALA A 245 -34.43 -43.72 17.79
CA ALA A 245 -33.37 -44.68 18.16
C ALA A 245 -33.31 -45.92 17.22
N ALA A 246 -32.12 -46.17 16.64
CA ALA A 246 -31.44 -47.48 16.43
C ALA A 246 -30.64 -47.60 15.10
N THR A 247 -29.33 -47.74 15.24
CA THR A 247 -28.32 -48.40 14.34
C THR A 247 -28.53 -49.94 14.27
N PRO A 248 -27.73 -50.81 13.56
CA PRO A 248 -26.46 -50.63 12.79
C PRO A 248 -26.32 -51.43 11.43
N THR A 249 -25.21 -51.14 10.69
CA THR A 249 -24.30 -51.86 9.70
C THR A 249 -24.59 -53.27 9.12
N PRO A 250 -23.90 -53.80 8.03
CA PRO A 250 -22.48 -53.59 7.61
C PRO A 250 -22.07 -53.58 6.09
N MET A 251 -20.76 -53.28 5.90
CA MET A 251 -19.72 -53.45 4.83
C MET A 251 -19.81 -54.63 3.80
N PRO A 252 -18.84 -54.87 2.83
CA PRO A 252 -17.46 -54.34 2.61
C PRO A 252 -17.09 -53.94 1.14
N THR A 253 -15.89 -53.40 0.78
CA THR A 253 -14.72 -54.17 0.26
C THR A 253 -13.49 -53.27 -0.10
N GLN A 254 -12.30 -53.61 0.46
CA GLN A 254 -10.85 -53.65 0.02
C GLN A 254 -10.29 -52.78 -1.15
N MET A 255 -8.98 -52.52 -1.39
CA MET A 255 -7.63 -52.58 -0.76
C MET A 255 -6.60 -52.02 -1.79
N ALA A 256 -5.46 -51.45 -1.35
CA ALA A 256 -4.06 -51.60 -1.87
C ALA A 256 -3.16 -50.42 -1.37
N LYS A 257 -2.19 -50.56 -0.43
CA LYS A 257 -0.80 -51.09 -0.42
C LYS A 257 0.30 -50.23 -1.12
N ALA A 258 1.31 -49.82 -0.31
CA ALA A 258 2.53 -49.01 -0.57
C ALA A 258 3.72 -49.81 -1.18
N PRO A 259 4.96 -49.27 -1.43
CA PRO A 259 5.97 -48.99 -0.35
C PRO A 259 7.13 -47.95 -0.56
N MET A 260 7.71 -47.52 0.58
CA MET A 260 9.08 -47.07 1.04
C MET A 260 10.27 -46.60 0.14
N ALA A 261 10.82 -45.40 0.50
CA ALA A 261 12.20 -44.91 0.87
C ALA A 261 13.52 -45.45 0.19
N PRO A 262 14.67 -44.70 0.12
CA PRO A 262 15.47 -44.21 1.28
C PRO A 262 16.27 -42.86 1.13
N THR A 263 17.00 -42.54 2.21
CA THR A 263 17.78 -41.36 2.67
C THR A 263 19.17 -41.07 2.03
N ASN A 264 19.61 -39.79 2.07
CA ASN A 264 20.98 -39.26 2.38
C ASN A 264 20.95 -37.71 2.28
N SER A 265 21.08 -36.92 3.36
CA SER A 265 22.28 -36.44 4.09
C SER A 265 23.27 -35.56 3.31
N GLY A 266 23.25 -34.24 3.57
CA GLY A 266 24.45 -33.40 3.77
C GLY A 266 24.82 -32.32 2.74
N ALA A 267 24.50 -31.05 3.03
CA ALA A 267 25.41 -29.91 2.88
C ALA A 267 24.78 -28.64 3.49
N ALA A 268 25.29 -28.23 4.65
CA ALA A 268 24.97 -26.97 5.30
C ALA A 268 25.62 -25.81 4.54
N MET A 269 24.85 -24.75 4.26
CA MET A 269 25.39 -23.42 3.94
C MET A 269 24.94 -22.43 5.01
N ALA A 270 25.93 -21.72 5.54
CA ALA A 270 25.87 -20.83 6.68
C ALA A 270 24.90 -19.64 6.51
N PRO A 271 24.32 -19.12 7.59
CA PRO A 271 23.63 -17.82 7.56
C PRO A 271 24.66 -16.68 7.52
N MET A 272 24.52 -15.79 6.54
CA MET A 272 25.21 -14.49 6.45
C MET A 272 24.18 -13.35 6.63
N PRO A 273 24.59 -12.10 6.92
CA PRO A 273 24.51 -11.48 8.22
C PRO A 273 23.31 -10.53 8.33
N VAL A 274 22.75 -10.43 9.53
CA VAL A 274 21.73 -9.44 9.87
C VAL A 274 22.37 -8.04 9.89
N PRO A 275 21.84 -7.03 9.20
CA PRO A 275 22.05 -5.65 9.62
C PRO A 275 21.06 -5.34 10.73
N SER A 276 21.60 -5.20 11.95
CA SER A 276 20.96 -4.51 13.07
C SER A 276 21.79 -3.24 13.35
N PRO A 277 21.15 -2.14 13.79
CA PRO A 277 20.71 -2.12 15.17
C PRO A 277 19.25 -1.67 15.37
N SER A 278 18.62 -2.39 16.30
CA SER A 278 17.49 -1.97 17.14
C SER A 278 16.07 -2.28 16.66
N ALA A 279 15.78 -3.56 16.45
CA ALA A 279 14.55 -4.15 16.96
C ALA A 279 14.96 -5.17 18.04
N ALA A 280 14.74 -4.85 19.32
CA ALA A 280 14.98 -5.83 20.37
C ALA A 280 14.00 -7.01 20.16
N ILE A 281 14.53 -8.21 19.90
CA ILE A 281 13.74 -9.44 19.85
C ILE A 281 12.98 -9.53 21.17
N MET A 282 11.66 -9.73 21.12
CA MET A 282 10.86 -9.92 22.32
C MET A 282 11.12 -11.33 22.87
N THR A 283 12.22 -11.51 23.60
CA THR A 283 12.51 -12.76 24.33
C THR A 283 12.09 -12.61 25.79
N GLY A 284 11.31 -13.54 26.31
CA GLY A 284 10.91 -13.54 27.73
C GLY A 284 9.59 -14.24 27.99
N LYS A 285 9.14 -14.16 29.25
CA LYS A 285 7.80 -14.63 29.61
C LYS A 285 6.74 -13.73 28.99
N LEU A 286 5.67 -14.33 28.51
CA LEU A 286 4.50 -13.63 28.00
C LEU A 286 3.90 -12.75 29.10
N ALA A 287 3.90 -11.45 28.87
CA ALA A 287 3.18 -10.47 29.67
C ALA A 287 2.06 -9.88 28.80
N ALA A 288 0.80 -10.04 29.23
CA ALA A 288 -0.37 -9.62 28.45
C ALA A 288 -0.31 -8.14 28.03
N ASP A 289 0.15 -7.25 28.92
CA ASP A 289 0.27 -5.81 28.67
C ASP A 289 1.30 -5.46 27.58
N SER A 290 2.26 -6.35 27.33
CA SER A 290 3.30 -6.13 26.34
C SER A 290 2.92 -6.54 24.92
N VAL A 291 1.81 -7.27 24.75
CA VAL A 291 1.39 -7.80 23.46
C VAL A 291 0.81 -6.68 22.58
N PRO A 292 1.37 -6.45 21.38
CA PRO A 292 0.89 -5.40 20.46
C PRO A 292 -0.33 -5.85 19.64
N PHE A 293 -0.98 -4.88 18.99
CA PHE A 293 -2.08 -5.00 18.02
C PHE A 293 -3.42 -5.51 18.57
N ILE A 294 -3.40 -6.16 19.72
CA ILE A 294 -4.58 -6.74 20.35
C ILE A 294 -5.45 -5.69 21.03
N ASN A 295 -6.75 -5.98 21.14
CA ASN A 295 -7.69 -5.20 21.93
C ASN A 295 -7.70 -5.66 23.40
N GLU A 296 -8.41 -4.89 24.23
CA GLU A 296 -8.47 -5.14 25.68
C GLU A 296 -9.12 -6.48 26.04
N ARG A 297 -10.09 -6.95 25.25
CA ARG A 297 -10.70 -8.27 25.46
C ARG A 297 -9.67 -9.39 25.35
N VAL A 298 -8.83 -9.35 24.33
CA VAL A 298 -7.77 -10.36 24.15
C VAL A 298 -6.70 -10.20 25.22
N ARG A 299 -6.38 -8.96 25.62
CA ARG A 299 -5.42 -8.71 26.72
C ARG A 299 -5.88 -9.36 28.02
N ASN A 300 -7.16 -9.18 28.38
CA ASN A 300 -7.76 -9.79 29.56
C ASN A 300 -7.78 -11.32 29.48
N TYR A 301 -8.10 -11.88 28.30
CA TYR A 301 -8.00 -13.32 28.06
C TYR A 301 -6.57 -13.86 28.26
N LEU A 302 -5.56 -13.13 27.78
CA LEU A 302 -4.16 -13.53 27.94
C LEU A 302 -3.71 -13.49 29.40
N ALA A 303 -4.16 -12.47 30.16
CA ALA A 303 -3.86 -12.33 31.57
C ALA A 303 -4.58 -13.39 32.44
N GLY A 304 -5.80 -13.77 32.07
CA GLY A 304 -6.61 -14.79 32.75
C GLY A 304 -6.39 -16.19 32.17
N ASP A 305 -7.35 -16.64 31.38
CA ASP A 305 -7.47 -18.01 30.87
C ASP A 305 -6.18 -18.56 30.24
N TYR A 306 -5.51 -17.78 29.40
CA TYR A 306 -4.30 -18.24 28.74
C TYR A 306 -3.17 -18.46 29.75
N SER A 307 -2.96 -17.54 30.70
CA SER A 307 -1.88 -17.63 31.69
C SER A 307 -2.09 -18.82 32.63
N ALA A 308 -3.34 -19.08 33.01
CA ALA A 308 -3.74 -20.15 33.93
C ALA A 308 -3.81 -21.54 33.28
N ALA A 309 -3.90 -21.62 31.94
CA ALA A 309 -3.95 -22.88 31.23
C ALA A 309 -2.65 -23.70 31.37
N GLY A 310 -2.77 -25.03 31.26
CA GLY A 310 -1.65 -25.96 31.30
C GLY A 310 -0.70 -25.84 30.10
N ASP A 311 0.23 -26.79 30.02
CA ASP A 311 1.21 -26.84 28.94
C ASP A 311 0.57 -27.15 27.57
N TYR A 312 1.37 -27.05 26.50
CA TYR A 312 0.92 -27.23 25.11
C TYR A 312 -0.18 -26.25 24.69
N LYS A 313 0.10 -24.98 24.94
CA LYS A 313 -0.69 -23.83 24.48
C LYS A 313 0.15 -22.95 23.56
N ALA A 314 -0.50 -22.22 22.66
CA ALA A 314 0.18 -21.26 21.80
C ALA A 314 -0.75 -20.10 21.45
N PHE A 315 -0.14 -18.96 21.16
CA PHE A 315 -0.82 -17.73 20.78
C PHE A 315 -0.18 -17.19 19.50
N ALA A 316 -1.01 -16.89 18.51
CA ALA A 316 -0.63 -16.31 17.24
C ALA A 316 -1.37 -15.00 17.02
N LEU A 317 -0.73 -14.08 16.32
CA LEU A 317 -1.32 -12.80 15.93
C LEU A 317 -0.81 -12.35 14.56
N ASN A 318 -1.43 -11.33 13.99
CA ASN A 318 -0.85 -10.54 12.91
C ASN A 318 -0.89 -9.04 13.20
N VAL A 319 -0.18 -8.25 12.39
CA VAL A 319 -0.15 -6.78 12.49
C VAL A 319 -1.52 -6.13 12.25
N GLY A 320 -2.51 -6.87 11.75
CA GLY A 320 -3.89 -6.43 11.62
C GLY A 320 -4.72 -6.53 12.91
N GLY A 321 -4.16 -7.12 13.96
CA GLY A 321 -4.86 -7.39 15.23
C GLY A 321 -5.74 -8.65 15.19
N PHE A 322 -5.61 -9.49 14.17
CA PHE A 322 -6.19 -10.83 14.19
C PHE A 322 -5.38 -11.73 15.11
N THR A 323 -6.07 -12.62 15.83
CA THR A 323 -5.47 -13.45 16.88
C THR A 323 -6.04 -14.87 16.86
N GLY A 324 -5.21 -15.83 17.26
CA GLY A 324 -5.57 -17.23 17.46
C GLY A 324 -4.86 -17.79 18.68
N SER A 325 -5.55 -18.62 19.45
CA SER A 325 -5.07 -19.24 20.67
C SER A 325 -5.63 -20.65 20.80
N VAL A 326 -4.78 -21.60 21.15
CA VAL A 326 -5.18 -22.95 21.53
C VAL A 326 -4.58 -23.30 22.88
N LEU A 327 -5.33 -24.04 23.68
CA LEU A 327 -4.97 -24.47 25.03
C LEU A 327 -5.02 -25.99 25.10
N ASN A 328 -4.25 -26.59 26.02
CA ASN A 328 -4.30 -28.01 26.38
C ASN A 328 -4.23 -28.96 25.16
N GLN A 329 -3.34 -28.66 24.20
CA GLN A 329 -3.16 -29.48 23.02
C GLN A 329 -2.35 -30.76 23.33
N PRO A 330 -2.43 -31.80 22.50
CA PRO A 330 -1.70 -33.05 22.75
C PRO A 330 -0.18 -32.92 22.63
N SER A 331 0.32 -31.88 21.95
CA SER A 331 1.74 -31.59 21.80
C SER A 331 1.99 -30.11 21.55
N GLU A 332 3.24 -29.67 21.73
CA GLU A 332 3.64 -28.28 21.42
C GLU A 332 3.48 -27.97 19.93
N GLU A 333 3.77 -28.93 19.06
CA GLU A 333 3.60 -28.77 17.60
C GLU A 333 2.13 -28.61 17.22
N ALA A 334 1.23 -29.39 17.84
CA ALA A 334 -0.21 -29.22 17.68
C ALA A 334 -0.67 -27.84 18.16
N ALA A 335 -0.11 -27.35 19.27
CA ALA A 335 -0.38 -26.01 19.76
C ALA A 335 0.05 -24.92 18.76
N ARG A 336 1.29 -24.99 18.28
CA ARG A 336 1.86 -24.06 17.30
C ARG A 336 0.98 -23.97 16.05
N ASN A 337 0.66 -25.11 15.45
CA ASN A 337 -0.12 -25.18 14.22
C ASN A 337 -1.56 -24.71 14.44
N GLY A 338 -2.21 -25.15 15.53
CA GLY A 338 -3.59 -24.77 15.84
C GLY A 338 -3.77 -23.27 16.10
N ALA A 339 -2.81 -22.62 16.77
CA ALA A 339 -2.87 -21.17 16.99
C ALA A 339 -2.76 -20.38 15.68
N ILE A 340 -1.80 -20.75 14.80
CA ILE A 340 -1.65 -20.13 13.47
C ILE A 340 -2.91 -20.35 12.63
N GLU A 341 -3.40 -21.59 12.55
CA GLU A 341 -4.58 -21.92 11.74
C GLU A 341 -5.82 -21.13 12.20
N GLN A 342 -6.06 -21.05 13.52
CA GLN A 342 -7.19 -20.29 14.04
C GLN A 342 -7.05 -18.78 13.76
N CYS A 343 -5.84 -18.24 13.87
CA CYS A 343 -5.57 -16.84 13.52
C CYS A 343 -5.79 -16.59 12.02
N GLN A 344 -5.22 -17.44 11.18
CA GLN A 344 -5.27 -17.32 9.72
C GLN A 344 -6.71 -17.43 9.22
N LYS A 345 -7.49 -18.39 9.74
CA LYS A 345 -8.92 -18.53 9.43
C LYS A 345 -9.72 -17.25 9.69
N ARG A 346 -9.43 -16.54 10.79
CA ARG A 346 -10.08 -15.26 11.11
C ARG A 346 -9.60 -14.12 10.21
N ALA A 347 -8.31 -14.10 9.88
CA ALA A 347 -7.72 -13.13 8.96
C ALA A 347 -8.29 -13.29 7.54
N ASP A 348 -8.41 -14.52 7.05
CA ASP A 348 -8.95 -14.87 5.72
C ASP A 348 -10.44 -14.54 5.62
N ALA A 349 -11.22 -14.83 6.66
CA ALA A 349 -12.64 -14.45 6.72
C ALA A 349 -12.87 -12.94 6.62
N ALA A 350 -11.87 -12.14 7.04
CA ALA A 350 -11.86 -10.69 6.92
C ALA A 350 -11.03 -10.18 5.73
N GLN A 351 -10.62 -11.07 4.81
CA GLN A 351 -9.82 -10.77 3.61
C GLN A 351 -8.55 -9.98 3.94
N SER A 352 -7.90 -10.29 5.07
CA SER A 352 -6.68 -9.62 5.49
C SER A 352 -5.49 -10.10 4.66
N PRO A 353 -4.70 -9.22 4.03
CA PRO A 353 -3.50 -9.61 3.30
C PRO A 353 -2.32 -9.94 4.23
N ARG A 354 -2.53 -9.96 5.56
CA ARG A 354 -1.48 -10.09 6.58
C ARG A 354 -1.48 -11.51 7.14
N ARG A 355 -0.36 -12.20 6.99
CA ARG A 355 -0.17 -13.55 7.52
C ARG A 355 -0.09 -13.52 9.05
N CYS A 356 -0.65 -14.55 9.68
CA CYS A 356 -0.49 -14.79 11.10
C CYS A 356 0.85 -15.44 11.42
N GLU A 357 1.41 -15.07 12.56
CA GLU A 357 2.67 -15.59 13.07
C GLU A 357 2.53 -15.95 14.55
N LEU A 358 3.37 -16.86 15.03
CA LEU A 358 3.42 -17.20 16.44
C LEU A 358 3.99 -16.05 17.25
N TYR A 359 3.25 -15.64 18.27
CA TYR A 359 3.73 -14.69 19.26
C TYR A 359 4.26 -15.40 20.50
N ALA A 360 3.55 -16.42 20.99
CA ALA A 360 3.97 -17.18 22.16
C ALA A 360 3.70 -18.68 22.02
N VAL A 361 4.58 -19.48 22.61
CA VAL A 361 4.43 -20.93 22.77
C VAL A 361 4.66 -21.26 24.25
N GLY A 362 3.67 -21.91 24.87
CA GLY A 362 3.57 -21.98 26.32
C GLY A 362 3.45 -20.57 26.91
N ASN A 363 4.32 -20.25 27.86
CA ASN A 363 4.43 -18.91 28.43
C ASN A 363 5.63 -18.12 27.88
N ASN A 364 6.27 -18.59 26.81
CA ASN A 364 7.46 -17.95 26.25
C ASN A 364 7.11 -17.22 24.96
N VAL A 365 7.56 -15.96 24.85
CA VAL A 365 7.43 -15.18 23.62
C VAL A 365 8.43 -15.70 22.60
N VAL A 366 7.94 -16.02 21.40
CA VAL A 366 8.71 -16.49 20.23
C VAL A 366 8.59 -15.54 19.05
N TYR A 367 7.98 -14.37 19.26
CA TYR A 367 7.77 -13.36 18.24
C TYR A 367 9.10 -12.77 17.78
N ALA A 368 9.41 -12.96 16.50
CA ALA A 368 10.68 -12.51 15.93
C ALA A 368 10.76 -10.98 15.78
N HIS A 369 9.61 -10.32 15.66
CA HIS A 369 9.56 -8.87 15.50
C HIS A 369 9.66 -8.18 16.86
N GLY A 370 10.38 -7.06 16.90
CA GLY A 370 10.46 -6.22 18.10
C GLY A 370 9.14 -5.48 18.38
N LYS A 371 9.13 -4.69 19.46
CA LYS A 371 8.00 -3.79 19.73
C LYS A 371 7.83 -2.78 18.60
N PRO A 372 6.60 -2.52 18.13
CA PRO A 372 6.36 -1.48 17.14
C PRO A 372 6.88 -0.12 17.60
N PRO A 373 7.50 0.68 16.73
CA PRO A 373 7.84 2.07 17.02
C PRO A 373 6.57 2.88 17.31
N MET A 374 6.51 3.51 18.48
CA MET A 374 5.36 4.28 18.95
C MET A 374 5.77 5.73 19.27
N PRO A 375 4.92 6.73 18.98
CA PRO A 375 5.12 8.07 19.50
C PRO A 375 4.89 8.10 21.02
N PRO A 376 5.45 9.10 21.74
CA PRO A 376 5.14 9.28 23.16
C PRO A 376 3.66 9.66 23.36
N ALA A 377 3.09 9.26 24.49
CA ALA A 377 1.75 9.66 24.88
C ALA A 377 1.69 11.14 25.34
N PRO A 378 0.54 11.83 25.21
CA PRO A 378 -0.71 11.36 24.60
C PRO A 378 -0.62 11.27 23.07
N TYR A 379 -1.28 10.27 22.48
CA TYR A 379 -1.19 9.96 21.05
C TYR A 379 -1.91 10.96 20.12
N PHE A 380 -2.91 11.64 20.66
CA PHE A 380 -3.64 12.72 20.02
C PHE A 380 -4.12 13.68 21.11
N ARG A 381 -4.48 14.90 20.72
CA ARG A 381 -5.07 15.90 21.60
C ARG A 381 -6.25 16.52 20.88
N HIS A 382 -7.31 16.76 21.62
CA HIS A 382 -8.45 17.48 21.08
C HIS A 382 -8.19 18.98 21.11
N ASP A 383 -8.42 19.65 19.98
CA ASP A 383 -8.21 21.08 19.83
C ASP A 383 -9.25 21.69 18.88
N ALA A 384 -10.26 22.34 19.46
CA ALA A 384 -11.37 22.95 18.76
C ALA A 384 -10.95 24.00 17.70
N MET A 385 -9.73 24.56 17.77
CA MET A 385 -9.23 25.52 16.79
C MET A 385 -8.74 24.86 15.49
N THR A 386 -8.31 23.60 15.58
CA THR A 386 -7.74 22.86 14.45
C THR A 386 -8.60 21.70 13.98
N GLU A 387 -9.45 21.17 14.87
CA GLU A 387 -10.34 20.07 14.55
C GLU A 387 -11.35 20.45 13.48
N ARG A 388 -11.47 19.56 12.50
CA ARG A 388 -12.41 19.69 11.39
C ARG A 388 -13.00 18.33 11.10
N ALA A 389 -14.19 18.33 10.51
CA ALA A 389 -14.82 17.11 10.03
C ALA A 389 -13.86 16.34 9.11
N PHE A 390 -13.74 15.04 9.35
CA PHE A 390 -12.90 14.17 8.57
C PHE A 390 -13.45 14.07 7.14
N ALA A 391 -12.58 14.32 6.16
CA ALA A 391 -12.91 14.19 4.75
C ALA A 391 -11.80 13.41 4.05
N SER A 392 -12.13 12.23 3.52
CA SER A 392 -11.13 11.32 2.91
C SER A 392 -10.33 11.98 1.77
N LYS A 393 -10.96 12.87 0.99
CA LYS A 393 -10.34 13.65 -0.09
C LYS A 393 -9.18 14.53 0.40
N ASP A 394 -9.27 15.02 1.64
CA ASP A 394 -8.31 15.94 2.26
C ASP A 394 -7.26 15.18 3.08
N PHE A 395 -7.35 13.84 3.12
CA PHE A 395 -6.39 13.02 3.85
C PHE A 395 -4.97 13.20 3.28
N PRO A 396 -3.97 13.52 4.13
CA PRO A 396 -2.65 13.96 3.68
C PRO A 396 -1.81 12.82 3.08
N ILE A 397 -0.94 13.17 2.14
CA ILE A 397 0.15 12.34 1.56
C ILE A 397 -0.30 11.13 0.72
N VAL A 398 -1.46 10.53 1.01
CA VAL A 398 -1.97 9.32 0.33
C VAL A 398 -2.53 9.61 -1.07
N ARG A 399 -2.52 8.59 -1.94
CA ARG A 399 -3.06 8.64 -3.31
C ARG A 399 -4.57 8.36 -3.36
N ASP A 400 -5.22 8.71 -4.46
CA ASP A 400 -6.68 8.62 -4.60
C ASP A 400 -7.29 7.23 -4.30
N PRO A 401 -6.71 6.09 -4.73
CA PRO A 401 -7.27 4.77 -4.37
C PRO A 401 -7.31 4.52 -2.86
N GLN A 402 -6.33 5.06 -2.12
CA GLN A 402 -6.26 4.95 -0.67
C GLN A 402 -7.31 5.87 0.00
N LYS A 403 -7.56 7.04 -0.58
CA LYS A 403 -8.64 7.95 -0.14
C LYS A 403 -10.02 7.32 -0.33
N VAL A 404 -10.26 6.67 -1.47
CA VAL A 404 -11.50 5.91 -1.73
C VAL A 404 -11.69 4.80 -0.68
N ARG A 405 -10.61 4.11 -0.30
CA ARG A 405 -10.69 3.10 0.77
C ARG A 405 -11.06 3.70 2.13
N LEU A 406 -10.53 4.87 2.48
CA LEU A 406 -10.93 5.59 3.70
C LEU A 406 -12.40 6.01 3.64
N GLU A 407 -12.87 6.50 2.49
CA GLU A 407 -14.28 6.84 2.30
C GLU A 407 -15.19 5.62 2.51
N ASN A 408 -14.85 4.48 1.92
CA ASN A 408 -15.71 3.29 1.95
C ASN A 408 -15.65 2.52 3.28
N MET A 409 -14.54 2.61 4.02
CA MET A 409 -14.33 1.79 5.23
C MET A 409 -14.29 2.61 6.52
N PHE A 410 -13.62 3.77 6.53
CA PHE A 410 -13.43 4.55 7.74
C PHE A 410 -14.63 5.44 8.04
N VAL A 411 -15.11 6.21 7.05
CA VAL A 411 -16.23 7.15 7.22
C VAL A 411 -17.52 6.47 7.72
N PRO A 412 -17.98 5.33 7.15
CA PRO A 412 -19.23 4.70 7.59
C PRO A 412 -19.08 3.82 8.84
N ALA A 413 -17.86 3.59 9.34
CA ALA A 413 -17.66 2.69 10.49
C ALA A 413 -18.25 3.28 11.78
N ALA A 414 -18.53 2.43 12.77
CA ALA A 414 -18.94 2.91 14.09
C ALA A 414 -17.86 3.77 14.77
N LYS A 415 -18.25 4.62 15.72
CA LYS A 415 -17.33 5.39 16.57
C LYS A 415 -16.39 4.48 17.36
N SER A 416 -15.37 5.07 17.98
CA SER A 416 -14.16 4.38 18.44
C SER A 416 -13.35 3.82 17.27
N ARG A 417 -13.08 4.69 16.30
CA ARG A 417 -12.24 4.39 15.14
C ARG A 417 -11.13 5.43 15.01
N SER A 418 -9.99 5.00 14.50
CA SER A 418 -8.85 5.88 14.30
C SER A 418 -8.10 5.55 13.01
N VAL A 419 -7.36 6.53 12.51
CA VAL A 419 -6.44 6.34 11.40
C VAL A 419 -5.10 7.00 11.70
N ALA A 420 -4.04 6.20 11.61
CA ALA A 420 -2.65 6.62 11.74
C ALA A 420 -1.99 6.74 10.36
N LEU A 421 -1.06 7.69 10.23
CA LEU A 421 -0.27 7.95 9.03
C LEU A 421 1.21 7.97 9.36
N GLY A 422 1.99 7.25 8.55
CA GLY A 422 3.46 7.21 8.57
C GLY A 422 4.07 8.14 7.51
N PRO A 423 5.36 8.51 7.68
CA PRO A 423 6.04 9.51 6.85
C PRO A 423 6.15 9.15 5.37
N GLY A 424 6.11 7.86 5.02
CA GLY A 424 6.11 7.40 3.63
C GLY A 424 4.71 7.30 3.02
N GLY A 425 3.66 7.80 3.70
CA GLY A 425 2.27 7.68 3.25
C GLY A 425 1.62 6.33 3.56
N GLN A 426 2.31 5.44 4.29
CA GLN A 426 1.67 4.25 4.85
C GLN A 426 0.63 4.68 5.87
N TYR A 427 -0.57 4.13 5.81
CA TYR A 427 -1.58 4.40 6.83
C TYR A 427 -2.18 3.09 7.32
N PHE A 428 -2.68 3.12 8.54
CA PHE A 428 -3.43 2.02 9.13
C PHE A 428 -4.64 2.58 9.86
N MET A 429 -5.77 1.90 9.75
CA MET A 429 -7.01 2.29 10.42
C MET A 429 -7.54 1.13 11.25
N VAL A 430 -8.04 1.46 12.43
CA VAL A 430 -8.74 0.53 13.31
C VAL A 430 -10.19 0.98 13.38
N LEU A 431 -11.09 0.04 13.15
CA LEU A 431 -12.54 0.25 13.13
C LEU A 431 -13.16 -0.53 14.30
N GLY A 432 -14.17 0.03 14.95
CA GLY A 432 -14.95 -0.66 15.99
C GLY A 432 -14.13 -1.08 17.21
N ALA A 433 -13.22 -0.23 17.70
CA ALA A 433 -12.52 -0.45 18.95
C ALA A 433 -13.45 -0.21 20.16
N SER A 434 -12.97 -0.53 21.36
CA SER A 434 -13.72 -0.28 22.61
C SER A 434 -13.69 1.19 23.05
N SER A 435 -12.66 1.94 22.64
CA SER A 435 -12.53 3.38 22.87
C SER A 435 -11.67 4.04 21.79
N ALA A 436 -11.70 5.37 21.72
CA ALA A 436 -10.84 6.14 20.82
C ALA A 436 -9.34 5.94 21.13
N GLU A 437 -8.98 5.81 22.41
CA GLU A 437 -7.61 5.56 22.86
C GLU A 437 -7.13 4.17 22.45
N ASP A 438 -7.97 3.13 22.58
CA ASP A 438 -7.63 1.79 22.11
C ASP A 438 -7.47 1.77 20.59
N ALA A 439 -8.38 2.42 19.86
CA ALA A 439 -8.27 2.58 18.42
C ALA A 439 -6.95 3.27 18.06
N ALA A 440 -6.63 4.41 18.69
CA ALA A 440 -5.43 5.19 18.42
C ALA A 440 -4.15 4.36 18.67
N ARG A 441 -4.05 3.73 19.85
CA ARG A 441 -2.92 2.87 20.19
C ARG A 441 -2.72 1.77 19.14
N ARG A 442 -3.78 1.03 18.79
CA ARG A 442 -3.68 -0.09 17.84
C ARG A 442 -3.36 0.38 16.43
N SER A 443 -3.93 1.50 15.97
CA SER A 443 -3.57 2.08 14.66
C SER A 443 -2.11 2.50 14.62
N LEU A 444 -1.57 3.08 15.70
CA LEU A 444 -0.16 3.45 15.79
C LEU A 444 0.75 2.23 15.83
N GLU A 445 0.41 1.20 16.61
CA GLU A 445 1.19 -0.05 16.68
C GLU A 445 1.27 -0.69 15.30
N SER A 446 0.12 -0.90 14.64
CA SER A 446 0.06 -1.50 13.31
C SER A 446 0.77 -0.65 12.25
N CYS A 447 0.55 0.66 12.26
CA CYS A 447 1.21 1.57 11.33
C CYS A 447 2.73 1.58 11.54
N GLY A 448 3.19 1.67 12.80
CA GLY A 448 4.61 1.69 13.15
C GLY A 448 5.31 0.40 12.79
N ALA A 449 4.66 -0.75 12.99
CA ALA A 449 5.17 -2.06 12.57
C ALA A 449 5.33 -2.15 11.04
N ILE A 450 4.42 -1.54 10.27
CA ILE A 450 4.47 -1.55 8.80
C ILE A 450 5.48 -0.52 8.26
N ALA A 451 5.53 0.66 8.86
CA ALA A 451 6.38 1.77 8.41
C ALA A 451 7.82 1.67 8.92
N GLY A 452 8.07 0.89 9.98
CA GLY A 452 9.38 0.81 10.65
C GLY A 452 9.75 2.06 11.47
N VAL A 453 8.84 3.02 11.58
CA VAL A 453 9.01 4.30 12.30
C VAL A 453 7.69 4.71 12.93
N ALA A 454 7.75 5.55 13.96
CA ALA A 454 6.54 6.01 14.65
C ALA A 454 5.61 6.78 13.68
N CYS A 455 4.33 6.39 13.68
CA CYS A 455 3.28 7.10 12.95
C CYS A 455 2.62 8.17 13.82
N MET A 456 1.72 8.95 13.21
CA MET A 456 0.90 9.97 13.87
C MET A 456 -0.58 9.66 13.67
N ILE A 457 -1.41 9.90 14.68
CA ILE A 457 -2.86 9.88 14.50
C ILE A 457 -3.29 11.12 13.72
N VAL A 458 -4.01 10.90 12.63
CA VAL A 458 -4.53 12.00 11.79
C VAL A 458 -6.04 12.17 11.98
N GLY A 459 -6.76 11.07 12.23
CA GLY A 459 -8.21 11.11 12.44
C GLY A 459 -8.66 10.21 13.58
N ILE A 460 -9.64 10.72 14.34
CA ILE A 460 -10.38 9.99 15.38
C ILE A 460 -11.86 10.22 15.10
N ASP A 461 -12.62 9.12 15.01
CA ASP A 461 -14.05 9.14 14.72
C ASP A 461 -14.38 10.01 13.50
N ASP A 462 -15.10 11.11 13.73
CA ASP A 462 -15.65 12.00 12.71
C ASP A 462 -14.72 13.20 12.42
N ASN A 463 -13.58 13.31 13.09
CA ASN A 463 -12.72 14.51 13.05
C ASN A 463 -11.27 14.20 12.67
N PHE A 464 -10.65 15.13 11.95
CA PHE A 464 -9.20 15.29 11.95
C PHE A 464 -8.75 15.82 13.30
N VAL A 465 -7.73 15.20 13.90
CA VAL A 465 -7.12 15.62 15.20
C VAL A 465 -5.76 16.28 15.03
N VAL A 466 -5.45 16.65 13.78
CA VAL A 466 -4.29 17.46 13.40
C VAL A 466 -4.78 18.52 12.41
N PRO A 467 -4.18 19.73 12.42
CA PRO A 467 -4.52 20.75 11.43
C PRO A 467 -4.19 20.25 10.02
N ILE A 468 -5.16 20.31 9.11
CA ILE A 468 -4.99 19.97 7.69
C ILE A 468 -4.90 21.27 6.88
N PRO A 469 -3.69 21.67 6.43
CA PRO A 469 -3.50 22.88 5.62
C PRO A 469 -4.32 22.88 4.34
N THR A 470 -4.82 24.07 4.00
CA THR A 470 -5.62 24.33 2.79
C THR A 470 -5.00 25.40 1.90
N LEU A 471 -4.17 26.29 2.46
CA LEU A 471 -3.49 27.35 1.72
C LEU A 471 -2.27 26.83 0.95
N LEU A 472 -1.64 25.76 1.45
CA LEU A 472 -0.46 25.16 0.86
C LEU A 472 -0.59 23.65 0.79
N ARG A 473 0.04 23.04 -0.21
CA ARG A 473 0.00 21.60 -0.46
C ARG A 473 0.90 20.86 0.52
N ILE A 474 0.35 19.86 1.20
CA ILE A 474 1.10 18.94 2.05
C ILE A 474 2.01 18.04 1.20
N THR A 475 3.29 17.95 1.56
CA THR A 475 4.30 17.15 0.85
C THR A 475 5.02 16.13 1.73
N GLY A 476 4.88 16.23 3.05
CA GLY A 476 5.49 15.29 4.00
C GLY A 476 5.26 15.68 5.45
N PHE A 477 5.86 14.97 6.39
CA PHE A 477 5.88 15.35 7.81
C PHE A 477 7.03 16.28 8.15
N PHE A 478 6.75 17.26 8.98
CA PHE A 478 7.70 18.25 9.43
C PHE A 478 8.37 17.80 10.75
N HIS A 479 9.70 17.74 10.72
CA HIS A 479 10.53 17.46 11.89
C HIS A 479 11.57 18.57 12.07
N ALA A 480 11.29 19.53 12.95
CA ALA A 480 12.16 20.70 13.14
C ALA A 480 13.61 20.32 13.51
N ALA A 481 13.80 19.31 14.36
CA ALA A 481 15.12 18.86 14.82
C ALA A 481 16.08 18.43 13.69
N SER A 482 15.52 17.91 12.59
CA SER A 482 16.29 17.38 11.45
C SER A 482 16.04 18.14 10.14
N ASN A 483 15.32 19.27 10.19
CA ASN A 483 14.98 20.02 8.99
C ASN A 483 16.19 20.84 8.49
N PRO A 484 16.70 20.58 7.27
CA PRO A 484 17.89 21.25 6.76
C PRO A 484 17.66 22.73 6.43
N SER A 485 16.41 23.15 6.20
CA SER A 485 16.08 24.54 5.89
C SER A 485 16.15 25.47 7.12
N ILE A 486 16.24 24.88 8.32
CA ILE A 486 16.43 25.62 9.58
C ILE A 486 17.91 25.51 9.97
N VAL A 487 18.53 26.66 10.29
CA VAL A 487 19.89 26.72 10.83
C VAL A 487 20.03 25.87 12.10
N ALA A 488 21.15 25.16 12.22
CA ALA A 488 21.32 24.10 13.22
C ALA A 488 21.13 24.60 14.67
N ASP A 489 21.60 25.80 14.98
CA ASP A 489 21.52 26.45 16.29
C ASP A 489 20.09 26.89 16.67
N ALA A 490 19.18 27.02 15.71
CA ALA A 490 17.78 27.40 15.97
C ALA A 490 16.82 26.20 16.10
N ARG A 491 17.22 24.98 15.69
CA ARG A 491 16.32 23.82 15.61
C ARG A 491 15.71 23.45 16.95
N ASP A 492 16.52 23.42 18.01
CA ASP A 492 16.06 23.04 19.35
C ASP A 492 15.06 24.05 19.91
N GLU A 493 15.27 25.34 19.63
CA GLU A 493 14.31 26.39 20.03
C GLU A 493 12.98 26.23 19.30
N VAL A 494 13.00 25.91 18.00
CA VAL A 494 11.79 25.65 17.22
C VAL A 494 11.05 24.43 17.73
N VAL A 495 11.75 23.31 18.01
CA VAL A 495 11.17 22.11 18.61
C VAL A 495 10.46 22.45 19.92
N ARG A 496 11.14 23.17 20.81
CA ARG A 496 10.59 23.55 22.12
C ARG A 496 9.35 24.44 21.97
N LYS A 497 9.39 25.43 21.08
CA LYS A 497 8.26 26.36 20.88
C LYS A 497 7.03 25.69 20.24
N LEU A 498 7.23 24.71 19.35
CA LEU A 498 6.15 23.97 18.71
C LEU A 498 5.54 22.90 19.61
N GLY A 499 6.34 22.26 20.48
CA GLY A 499 5.87 21.17 21.35
C GLY A 499 4.72 21.56 22.30
N ASP A 500 4.68 22.82 22.73
CA ASP A 500 3.69 23.35 23.67
C ASP A 500 2.56 24.17 23.00
N ALA A 501 2.56 24.26 21.67
CA ALA A 501 1.65 25.13 20.94
C ALA A 501 0.40 24.39 20.45
N MET A 502 -0.75 24.67 21.08
CA MET A 502 -2.08 24.37 20.52
C MET A 502 -2.48 25.42 19.49
N GLY A 503 -3.44 25.11 18.62
CA GLY A 503 -3.91 25.97 17.54
C GLY A 503 -3.10 25.83 16.24
N TRP A 504 -3.32 26.77 15.32
CA TRP A 504 -2.59 26.79 14.06
C TRP A 504 -1.17 27.29 14.27
N ASN A 505 -0.20 26.48 13.85
CA ASN A 505 1.22 26.80 13.92
C ASN A 505 1.83 26.77 12.52
N ALA A 506 2.73 27.68 12.20
CA ALA A 506 3.46 27.70 10.95
C ALA A 506 4.93 28.08 11.17
N VAL A 507 5.79 27.56 10.30
CA VAL A 507 7.23 27.84 10.28
C VAL A 507 7.59 28.40 8.91
N ALA A 508 8.18 29.58 8.90
CA ALA A 508 8.79 30.18 7.73
C ALA A 508 10.30 30.27 7.89
N VAL A 509 11.03 30.21 6.78
CA VAL A 509 12.48 30.40 6.74
C VAL A 509 12.85 31.27 5.55
N GLY A 510 13.91 32.04 5.67
CA GLY A 510 14.47 32.82 4.58
C GLY A 510 15.78 32.22 4.04
N THR A 511 16.50 33.02 3.26
CA THR A 511 17.75 32.63 2.61
C THR A 511 18.85 32.21 3.59
N ALA A 512 18.89 32.82 4.78
CA ALA A 512 19.84 32.45 5.83
C ALA A 512 19.38 31.27 6.69
N GLY A 513 18.18 30.72 6.46
CA GLY A 513 17.61 29.60 7.20
C GLY A 513 17.18 29.93 8.63
N ARG A 514 17.05 31.21 8.98
CA ARG A 514 16.60 31.66 10.31
C ARG A 514 15.08 31.54 10.38
N PRO A 515 14.53 30.79 11.35
CA PRO A 515 13.10 30.51 11.39
C PRO A 515 12.30 31.69 11.93
N GLY A 516 11.16 31.97 11.29
CA GLY A 516 10.06 32.75 11.85
C GLY A 516 8.90 31.84 12.23
N LEU A 517 8.24 32.14 13.35
CA LEU A 517 7.20 31.28 13.93
C LEU A 517 5.88 32.02 14.08
N GLY A 518 4.82 31.44 13.51
CA GLY A 518 3.44 31.80 13.82
C GLY A 518 2.87 30.73 14.73
N LEU A 519 2.65 31.03 16.01
CA LEU A 519 2.25 30.05 17.01
C LEU A 519 0.88 30.39 17.58
N LYS A 520 0.09 29.36 17.91
CA LYS A 520 -1.20 29.48 18.60
C LYS A 520 -2.20 30.40 17.90
N ALA A 521 -2.19 30.41 16.57
CA ALA A 521 -3.10 31.24 15.80
C ALA A 521 -4.50 30.63 15.75
N ALA A 522 -5.51 31.51 15.62
CA ALA A 522 -6.91 31.13 15.46
C ALA A 522 -7.21 30.35 14.18
N ASP A 523 -6.44 30.62 13.13
CA ASP A 523 -6.64 30.07 11.80
C ASP A 523 -5.31 29.95 11.04
N GLU A 524 -5.36 29.20 9.94
CA GLU A 524 -4.22 28.92 9.07
C GLU A 524 -3.56 30.19 8.51
N GLN A 525 -4.37 31.15 8.06
CA GLN A 525 -3.88 32.38 7.43
C GLN A 525 -3.11 33.24 8.44
N THR A 526 -3.65 33.37 9.65
CA THR A 526 -3.02 34.11 10.74
C THR A 526 -1.69 33.47 11.16
N ALA A 527 -1.63 32.12 11.22
CA ALA A 527 -0.37 31.42 11.49
C ALA A 527 0.68 31.71 10.42
N VAL A 528 0.31 31.57 9.15
CA VAL A 528 1.17 31.83 7.99
C VAL A 528 1.70 33.26 7.97
N ASN A 529 0.80 34.25 8.10
CA ASN A 529 1.17 35.66 8.09
C ASN A 529 2.11 36.00 9.26
N SER A 530 1.84 35.46 10.45
CA SER A 530 2.68 35.68 11.63
C SER A 530 4.07 35.06 11.47
N ALA A 531 4.16 33.84 10.91
CA ALA A 531 5.44 33.17 10.66
C ALA A 531 6.30 33.96 9.65
N LEU A 532 5.71 34.43 8.56
CA LEU A 532 6.39 35.24 7.56
C LEU A 532 6.85 36.60 8.13
N ALA A 533 5.98 37.28 8.88
CA ALA A 533 6.32 38.55 9.51
C ALA A 533 7.43 38.40 10.57
N ASP A 534 7.46 37.29 11.31
CA ASP A 534 8.51 37.01 12.27
C ASP A 534 9.85 36.66 11.59
N CYS A 535 9.80 35.89 10.50
CA CYS A 535 10.97 35.56 9.67
C CYS A 535 11.62 36.83 9.09
N ALA A 536 10.80 37.73 8.54
CA ALA A 536 11.27 38.96 7.87
C ALA A 536 12.04 39.93 8.79
N LYS A 537 11.94 39.77 10.12
CA LYS A 537 12.74 40.55 11.09
C LYS A 537 14.20 40.11 11.15
N ARG A 538 14.51 38.90 10.68
CA ARG A 538 15.80 38.22 10.91
C ARG A 538 16.38 37.57 9.66
N ASP A 539 15.60 37.47 8.58
CA ASP A 539 15.97 36.82 7.32
C ASP A 539 15.32 37.53 6.11
N SER A 540 15.76 37.21 4.90
CA SER A 540 15.18 37.70 3.64
C SER A 540 14.54 36.55 2.84
N ASP A 541 13.68 36.87 1.88
CA ASP A 541 13.04 35.87 0.99
C ASP A 541 12.27 34.77 1.75
N CYS A 542 11.62 35.18 2.83
CA CYS A 542 10.88 34.31 3.73
C CYS A 542 9.74 33.59 3.00
N HIS A 543 9.71 32.26 3.16
CA HIS A 543 8.63 31.41 2.67
C HIS A 543 8.26 30.37 3.73
N VAL A 544 7.01 29.92 3.71
CA VAL A 544 6.51 28.92 4.65
C VAL A 544 7.00 27.54 4.24
N ILE A 545 7.58 26.80 5.19
CA ILE A 545 8.05 25.43 4.98
C ILE A 545 7.20 24.41 5.75
N ALA A 546 6.43 24.83 6.75
CA ALA A 546 5.58 23.94 7.52
C ALA A 546 4.33 24.64 8.05
N ILE A 547 3.23 23.89 8.09
CA ILE A 547 2.00 24.26 8.79
C ILE A 547 1.56 23.04 9.60
N GLY A 548 1.41 23.21 10.91
CA GLY A 548 1.15 22.11 11.84
C GLY A 548 2.25 21.05 11.78
N PRO A 549 1.89 19.75 11.73
CA PRO A 549 2.87 18.66 11.65
C PRO A 549 3.37 18.41 10.21
N PHE A 550 2.98 19.22 9.22
CA PHE A 550 3.23 18.93 7.81
C PHE A 550 4.23 19.89 7.17
N ILE A 551 5.09 19.34 6.30
CA ILE A 551 5.84 20.12 5.32
C ILE A 551 4.89 20.54 4.23
N VAL A 552 4.94 21.82 3.86
CA VAL A 552 4.05 22.40 2.86
C VAL A 552 4.83 23.04 1.71
N GLY A 553 4.19 23.12 0.56
CA GLY A 553 4.71 23.78 -0.64
C GLY A 553 3.59 24.44 -1.46
N PRO A 554 3.93 25.19 -2.52
CA PRO A 554 2.95 25.89 -3.34
C PRO A 554 1.94 24.92 -3.99
N ILE A 555 0.70 25.38 -4.12
CA ILE A 555 -0.36 24.71 -4.88
C ILE A 555 -0.16 25.11 -6.35
N ASN A 556 0.42 24.22 -7.15
CA ASN A 556 0.61 24.43 -8.58
C ASN A 556 -0.68 24.31 -9.38
#